data_AF-A0A355GF27-F1
#
_entry.id   AF-A0A355GF27-F1
#
_cell.length_a   1.000
_cell.length_b   1.000
_cell.length_c   1.000
_cell.angle_alpha   90.00
_cell.angle_beta   90.00
_cell.angle_gamma   90.00
#
_symmetry.space_group_name_H-M   'P 1'
#
loop_
_entity.id
_entity.type
_entity.pdbx_description
1 polymer ?
#
loop_
_entity_poly.entity_id
_entity_poly.type
_entity_poly.pdbx_seq_one_letter_code
_entity_poly.pdbx_strand_id
1 'polypeptide(L)' 'MLFAAQIPQESGYLVGWGSLALINAGLAQGKNRSGLAWFLLSLLLGPVATFILVAFCDKLPGAA' A
#
# COMPACT_ATOMS: atom_id res chain seq x y z
N MET A 1 41.54 -9.13 -23.52
CA MET A 1 40.11 -9.33 -23.25
C MET A 1 39.98 -10.07 -21.91
N LEU A 2 39.70 -9.38 -20.83
CA LEU A 2 39.16 -9.97 -19.60
C LEU A 2 38.69 -8.84 -18.68
N PHE A 3 37.75 -9.15 -17.80
CA PHE A 3 37.09 -8.28 -16.81
C PHE A 3 35.82 -7.55 -17.27
N ALA A 4 34.70 -8.27 -17.19
CA ALA A 4 33.47 -7.69 -16.67
C ALA A 4 32.80 -8.76 -15.79
N ALA A 5 33.09 -8.75 -14.49
CA ALA A 5 32.29 -9.48 -13.52
C ALA A 5 30.91 -8.81 -13.48
N GLN A 6 29.88 -9.54 -13.90
CA GLN A 6 28.51 -9.05 -13.89
C GLN A 6 28.05 -8.99 -12.42
N ILE A 7 27.91 -7.80 -11.86
CA ILE A 7 27.36 -7.61 -10.50
C ILE A 7 25.89 -8.06 -10.52
N PRO A 8 25.45 -8.96 -9.62
CA PRO A 8 24.05 -9.31 -9.50
C PRO A 8 23.21 -8.04 -9.31
N GLN A 9 22.17 -7.86 -10.11
CA GLN A 9 21.18 -6.82 -9.83
C GLN A 9 20.47 -7.20 -8.54
N GLU A 10 20.76 -6.49 -7.45
CA GLU A 10 20.04 -6.62 -6.18
C GLU A 10 18.54 -6.44 -6.46
N SER A 11 17.78 -7.52 -6.31
CA SER A 11 16.33 -7.55 -6.51
C SER A 11 15.65 -6.69 -5.43
N GLY A 12 15.45 -5.41 -5.71
CA GLY A 12 14.68 -4.52 -4.82
C GLY A 12 13.28 -5.08 -4.56
N TYR A 13 12.75 -4.87 -3.35
CA TYR A 13 11.38 -5.27 -3.00
C TYR A 13 10.37 -4.51 -3.88
N LEU A 14 9.78 -5.22 -4.85
CA LEU A 14 8.70 -4.67 -5.68
C LEU A 14 7.38 -4.77 -4.90
N VAL A 15 6.98 -3.68 -4.26
CA VAL A 15 5.60 -3.56 -3.75
C VAL A 15 4.69 -3.22 -4.93
N GLY A 16 4.03 -4.25 -5.46
CA GLY A 16 3.06 -4.10 -6.55
C GLY A 16 1.77 -3.41 -6.10
N TRP A 17 0.99 -2.93 -7.06
CA TRP A 17 -0.30 -2.26 -6.82
C TRP A 17 -1.27 -3.08 -5.96
N GLY A 18 -1.34 -4.39 -6.17
CA GLY A 18 -2.19 -5.27 -5.35
C GLY A 18 -1.74 -5.36 -3.89
N SER A 19 -0.43 -5.47 -3.66
CA SER A 19 0.14 -5.45 -2.31
C SER A 19 -0.12 -4.11 -1.62
N LEU A 20 0.06 -2.99 -2.32
CA LEU A 20 -0.26 -1.66 -1.81
C LEU A 20 -1.75 -1.54 -1.47
N ALA A 21 -2.65 -2.07 -2.31
CA ALA A 21 -4.07 -2.06 -2.05
C ALA A 21 -4.44 -2.86 -0.78
N LEU A 22 -3.84 -4.04 -0.57
CA LEU A 22 -4.02 -4.83 0.65
C LEU A 22 -3.49 -4.11 1.89
N ILE A 23 -2.33 -3.45 1.79
CA ILE A 23 -1.77 -2.65 2.89
C ILE A 23 -2.73 -1.51 3.25
N ASN A 24 -3.24 -0.77 2.26
CA ASN A 24 -4.20 0.31 2.49
C ASN A 24 -5.51 -0.21 3.11
N ALA A 25 -5.95 -1.42 2.74
CA ALA A 25 -7.11 -2.06 3.36
C ALA A 25 -6.89 -2.30 4.86
N GLY A 26 -5.73 -2.82 5.25
CA GLY A 26 -5.34 -3.02 6.65
C GLY A 26 -5.20 -1.69 7.42
N LEU A 27 -4.57 -0.69 6.81
CA LEU A 27 -4.47 0.66 7.37
C LEU A 27 -5.85 1.26 7.63
N ALA A 28 -6.81 1.08 6.72
CA ALA A 28 -8.17 1.56 6.89
C ALA A 28 -8.90 0.84 8.03
N GLN A 29 -8.76 -0.49 8.15
CA GLN A 29 -9.33 -1.25 9.28
C GLN A 29 -8.79 -0.78 10.63
N GLY A 30 -7.48 -0.51 10.73
CA GLY A 30 -6.87 0.06 11.93
C GLY A 30 -7.43 1.43 12.32
N LYS A 31 -8.05 2.15 11.36
CA LYS A 31 -8.74 3.43 11.54
C LYS A 31 -10.27 3.28 11.67
N ASN A 32 -10.77 2.07 11.99
CA ASN A 32 -12.21 1.76 12.10
C ASN A 32 -13.00 2.07 10.81
N ARG A 33 -12.37 1.93 9.65
CA ARG A 33 -12.98 2.10 8.32
C ARG A 33 -13.06 0.76 7.60
N SER A 34 -13.95 0.66 6.61
CA SER A 34 -14.09 -0.57 5.82
C SER A 34 -12.82 -0.87 5.01
N GLY A 35 -12.13 -1.97 5.35
CA GLY A 35 -10.94 -2.39 4.62
C GLY A 35 -11.22 -2.76 3.17
N LEU A 36 -12.34 -3.44 2.87
CA LEU A 36 -12.68 -3.84 1.51
C LEU A 36 -12.95 -2.62 0.60
N ALA A 37 -13.63 -1.59 1.12
CA ALA A 37 -13.85 -0.37 0.37
C ALA A 37 -12.51 0.32 0.03
N TRP A 38 -11.59 0.39 0.99
CA TRP A 38 -10.26 0.97 0.78
C TRP A 38 -9.34 0.10 -0.08
N PHE A 39 -9.48 -1.22 -0.06
CA PHE A 39 -8.81 -2.14 -0.99
C PHE A 39 -9.19 -1.80 -2.43
N LEU A 40 -10.49 -1.78 -2.74
CA LEU A 40 -10.98 -1.52 -4.08
C LEU A 40 -10.64 -0.09 -4.55
N LEU A 41 -10.77 0.90 -3.66
CA LEU A 41 -10.36 2.27 -3.95
C LEU A 41 -8.87 2.36 -4.27
N SER A 42 -8.03 1.64 -3.53
CA SER A 42 -6.57 1.62 -3.76
C SER A 42 -6.17 0.84 -5.00
N LEU A 43 -6.95 -0.16 -5.42
CA LEU A 43 -6.72 -0.85 -6.68
C LEU A 43 -6.88 0.10 -7.87
N LEU A 44 -7.73 1.13 -7.73
CA LEU A 44 -7.96 2.15 -8.76
C LEU A 44 -6.99 3.34 -8.64
N LEU A 45 -6.75 3.83 -7.42
CA LEU A 45 -6.01 5.08 -7.17
C LEU A 45 -4.54 4.87 -6.74
N GLY A 46 -4.16 3.65 -6.40
CA GLY A 46 -2.79 3.31 -5.97
C GLY A 46 -2.32 4.15 -4.77
N PRO A 47 -1.09 4.72 -4.83
CA PRO A 47 -0.52 5.52 -3.75
C PRO A 47 -1.34 6.77 -3.37
N VAL A 48 -2.17 7.29 -4.27
CA VAL A 48 -3.02 8.45 -3.98
C VAL A 48 -4.05 8.10 -2.90
N ALA A 49 -4.58 6.88 -2.91
CA ALA A 49 -5.45 6.40 -1.83
C ALA A 49 -4.70 6.35 -0.49
N THR A 50 -3.43 5.95 -0.48
CA THR A 50 -2.60 5.95 0.74
C THR A 50 -2.47 7.37 1.30
N PHE A 51 -2.14 8.33 0.44
CA PHE A 51 -2.02 9.73 0.86
C PHE A 51 -3.31 10.25 1.48
N ILE A 52 -4.46 10.01 0.83
CA ILE A 52 -5.76 10.46 1.35
C ILE A 52 -6.08 9.79 2.70
N LEU A 53 -5.87 8.48 2.79
CA LEU A 53 -6.15 7.68 3.99
C LEU A 53 -5.32 8.14 5.20
N VAL A 54 -4.04 8.46 4.97
CA VAL A 54 -3.12 8.84 6.04
C VAL A 54 -3.31 10.31 6.42
N ALA A 55 -3.34 11.22 5.44
CA ALA A 55 -3.32 12.66 5.68
C ALA A 55 -4.67 13.21 6.16
N PHE A 56 -5.80 12.60 5.76
CA PHE A 56 -7.12 13.23 5.97
C PHE A 56 -8.16 12.35 6.66
N CYS A 57 -7.94 11.04 6.76
CA CYS A 57 -8.98 10.13 7.26
C CYS A 57 -8.72 9.70 8.69
N ASP A 58 -9.07 10.49 9.70
CA ASP A 58 -8.91 10.08 11.11
C ASP A 58 -9.64 8.78 11.48
N LYS A 59 -9.20 8.17 12.59
CA LYS A 59 -9.81 6.95 13.13
C LYS A 59 -11.25 7.25 13.54
N LEU A 60 -12.19 6.49 12.98
CA LEU A 60 -13.61 6.60 13.34
C LEU A 60 -13.85 6.05 14.74
N PRO A 61 -14.93 6.46 15.45
CA PRO A 61 -15.35 5.80 16.68
C PRO A 61 -15.53 4.29 16.45
N GLY A 62 -15.09 3.48 17.40
CA GLY A 62 -15.37 2.04 17.37
C GLY A 62 -16.84 1.77 17.66
N ALA A 63 -17.34 0.63 17.18
CA ALA A 63 -18.61 0.11 17.73
C ALA A 63 -18.41 -0.14 19.23
N ALA A 64 -19.32 0.39 20.04
CA ALA A 64 -19.36 0.15 21.48
C ALA A 64 -19.74 -1.30 21.79
#